data_AF-A0A930APK8-F1
#
_entry.id   AF-A0A930APK8-F1
#
_cell.length_a   1.000
_cell.length_b   1.000
_cell.length_c   1.000
_cell.angle_alpha   90.00
_cell.angle_beta   90.00
_cell.angle_gamma   90.00
#
_symmetry.space_group_name_H-M   'P 1'
#
loop_
_entity.id
_entity.type
_entity.pdbx_description
1 polymer ?
#
loop_
_entity_poly.entity_id
_entity_poly.type
_entity_poly.pdbx_seq_one_letter_code
_entity_poly.pdbx_strand_id
1 'polypeptide(L)' 'MIENIFENNEFDLILHSKNVGVIKFDGNKYYLNVEFSSTHLNGKSVHKTLKDAFETALELLFP' A
#
# COMPACT_ATOMS: atom_id res chain seq x y z
N MET A 1 1.77 26.81 -15.25
CA MET A 1 2.55 25.56 -15.14
C MET A 1 2.18 24.97 -13.80
N ILE A 2 1.42 23.87 -13.78
CA ILE A 2 1.05 23.19 -12.53
C ILE A 2 2.17 22.19 -12.28
N GLU A 3 3.01 22.48 -11.30
CA GLU A 3 4.03 21.55 -10.84
C GLU A 3 3.35 20.50 -9.96
N ASN A 4 3.54 19.22 -10.32
CA ASN A 4 3.00 18.09 -9.59
C ASN A 4 3.76 17.98 -8.26
N ILE A 5 3.14 18.43 -7.17
CA ILE A 5 3.76 18.56 -5.83
C ILE A 5 3.88 17.21 -5.10
N PHE A 6 3.37 16.12 -5.68
CA PHE A 6 3.45 14.77 -5.13
C PHE A 6 4.46 13.96 -5.95
N GLU A 7 5.75 14.16 -5.70
CA GLU A 7 6.81 13.32 -6.29
C GLU A 7 6.75 11.87 -5.80
N ASN A 8 6.06 11.61 -4.68
CA ASN A 8 5.88 10.27 -4.14
C ASN A 8 4.40 9.88 -4.16
N ASN A 9 4.02 9.17 -5.23
CA ASN A 9 2.77 8.43 -5.33
C ASN A 9 2.81 7.15 -4.47
N GLU A 10 3.44 7.19 -3.30
CA GLU A 10 3.67 6.05 -2.42
C GLU A 10 3.14 6.37 -1.03
N PHE A 11 2.35 5.46 -0.47
CA PHE A 11 1.74 5.56 0.84
C PHE A 11 2.25 4.42 1.72
N ASP A 12 3.06 4.74 2.72
CA ASP A 12 3.53 3.77 3.70
C ASP A 12 2.37 3.32 4.60
N LEU A 13 2.27 2.00 4.80
CA LEU A 13 1.36 1.38 5.75
C LEU A 13 2.09 1.20 7.07
N ILE A 14 1.71 1.97 8.07
CA ILE A 14 2.33 1.93 9.40
C ILE A 14 1.39 1.23 10.39
N LEU A 15 1.87 0.16 11.00
CA LEU A 15 1.18 -0.56 12.07
C LEU A 15 2.09 -0.65 13.30
N HIS A 16 1.60 -0.20 14.46
CA HIS A 16 2.39 -0.17 15.72
C HIS A 16 3.78 0.46 15.57
N SER A 17 3.88 1.57 14.83
CA SER A 17 5.14 2.28 14.53
C SER A 17 6.14 1.49 13.67
N LYS A 18 5.70 0.41 13.01
CA LYS A 18 6.47 -0.32 12.01
C LYS A 18 5.86 -0.14 10.63
N ASN A 19 6.71 0.07 9.63
CA ASN A 19 6.29 -0.05 8.24
C ASN A 19 5.99 -1.52 7.95
N VAL A 20 4.76 -1.80 7.55
CA VAL A 20 4.26 -3.15 7.23
C VAL A 20 3.89 -3.27 5.75
N GLY A 21 4.16 -2.25 4.94
CA GLY A 21 3.86 -2.27 3.53
C GLY A 21 3.81 -0.89 2.89
N VAL A 22 3.56 -0.88 1.59
CA VAL A 22 3.43 0.32 0.79
C VAL A 22 2.31 0.16 -0.23
N ILE A 23 1.55 1.22 -0.45
CA ILE A 23 0.65 1.35 -1.60
C ILE A 23 1.28 2.33 -2.57
N LYS A 24 1.64 1.87 -3.76
CA LYS A 24 2.18 2.70 -4.83
C LYS A 24 1.13 2.95 -5.90
N PHE A 25 0.89 4.22 -6.24
CA PHE A 25 0.12 4.60 -7.41
C PHE A 25 1.04 4.76 -8.62
N ASP A 26 0.84 3.90 -9.61
CA ASP A 26 1.62 3.91 -10.85
C ASP A 26 0.66 3.90 -12.05
N GLY A 27 0.74 4.96 -12.85
CA GLY A 27 -0.15 5.23 -13.97
C GLY A 27 -1.60 5.49 -13.55
N ASN A 28 -2.39 4.41 -13.41
CA ASN A 28 -3.82 4.46 -13.07
C ASN A 28 -4.24 3.29 -12.16
N LYS A 29 -3.28 2.71 -11.45
CA LYS A 29 -3.50 1.55 -10.58
C LYS A 29 -2.75 1.74 -9.27
N TYR A 30 -3.30 1.14 -8.23
CA TYR A 30 -2.73 1.11 -6.89
C TYR A 30 -2.15 -0.28 -6.65
N TYR A 31 -0.84 -0.35 -6.42
CA TYR A 31 -0.10 -1.57 -6.15
C TYR A 31 0.14 -1.65 -4.65
N LEU A 32 -0.51 -2.62 -4.01
CA LEU A 32 -0.31 -2.93 -2.60
C LEU A 32 0.80 -3.97 -2.47
N ASN A 33 1.76 -3.71 -1.58
CA ASN A 33 2.74 -4.69 -1.10
C ASN A 33 2.78 -4.64 0.43
N VAL A 34 2.42 -5.74 1.09
CA VAL A 34 2.38 -5.88 2.55
C VAL A 34 3.40 -6.92 2.98
N GLU A 35 4.16 -6.65 4.02
CA GLU A 35 5.10 -7.59 4.65
C GLU A 35 4.51 -8.11 5.97
N PHE A 36 4.24 -9.42 6.03
CA PHE A 36 3.72 -10.05 7.24
C PHE A 36 4.86 -10.34 8.22
N SER A 37 4.92 -9.57 9.30
CA SER A 37 5.98 -9.68 10.32
C SER A 37 6.10 -11.08 10.95
N SER A 38 5.04 -11.88 10.92
CA SER A 38 4.97 -13.22 11.53
C SER A 38 5.45 -14.35 10.62
N THR A 39 5.44 -14.16 9.30
CA THR A 39 5.69 -15.25 8.34
C THR A 39 6.77 -14.95 7.32
N HIS A 40 7.32 -13.73 7.28
CA HIS A 40 8.22 -13.25 6.21
C HIS A 40 7.63 -13.41 4.79
N LEU A 41 6.30 -13.58 4.70
CA LEU A 41 5.58 -13.63 3.44
C LEU A 41 5.20 -12.21 3.04
N ASN A 42 5.15 -11.98 1.74
CA ASN A 42 4.71 -10.71 1.17
C ASN A 42 3.38 -10.89 0.45
N GLY A 43 2.37 -10.11 0.85
CA GLY A 43 1.10 -10.01 0.16
C GLY A 43 1.16 -8.93 -0.90
N LYS A 44 0.90 -9.28 -2.16
CA LYS A 44 0.85 -8.32 -3.28
C LYS A 44 -0.52 -8.33 -3.93
N SER A 45 -1.07 -7.14 -4.20
CA SER A 45 -2.30 -7.00 -4.97
C SER A 45 -2.35 -5.70 -5.75
N VAL A 46 -3.24 -5.62 -6.74
CA VAL A 46 -3.38 -4.47 -7.64
C VAL A 46 -4.84 -4.06 -7.70
N HIS A 47 -5.08 -2.77 -7.51
CA HIS A 47 -6.40 -2.18 -7.31
C HIS A 47 -6.64 -0.99 -8.22
N LYS A 48 -7.91 -0.69 -8.47
CA LYS A 48 -8.33 0.47 -9.28
C LYS A 48 -8.41 1.74 -8.44
N THR A 49 -8.63 1.62 -7.13
CA THR A 49 -8.76 2.76 -6.22
C THR A 49 -7.84 2.59 -5.02
N LEU A 50 -7.45 3.72 -4.40
CA LEU A 50 -6.69 3.73 -3.15
C LEU A 50 -7.47 3.05 -2.03
N LYS A 51 -8.80 3.23 -2.02
CA LYS A 51 -9.69 2.66 -1.00
C LYS A 51 -9.64 1.13 -1.03
N ASP A 52 -9.82 0.51 -2.20
CA ASP A 52 -9.80 -0.95 -2.31
C ASP A 52 -8.44 -1.52 -1.88
N ALA A 53 -7.33 -0.85 -2.26
CA ALA A 53 -5.99 -1.23 -1.83
C ALA A 53 -5.83 -1.16 -0.31
N PHE A 54 -6.41 -0.15 0.33
CA PHE A 54 -6.36 0.00 1.77
C PHE A 54 -7.23 -1.03 2.50
N GLU A 55 -8.45 -1.31 2.00
CA GLU A 55 -9.33 -2.34 2.55
C GLU A 55 -8.68 -3.72 2.47
N THR A 56 -8.09 -4.09 1.33
CA THR A 56 -7.32 -5.35 1.21
C THR A 56 -6.10 -5.38 2.13
N ALA A 57 -5.41 -4.25 2.35
CA ALA A 57 -4.31 -4.22 3.30
C ALA A 57 -4.78 -4.51 4.74
N LEU A 58 -5.95 -3.99 5.13
CA LEU A 58 -6.56 -4.26 6.44
C LEU A 58 -6.94 -5.74 6.58
N GLU A 59 -7.62 -6.32 5.59
CA GLU A 59 -7.99 -7.75 5.61
C GLU A 59 -6.76 -8.67 5.70
N LEU A 60 -5.67 -8.30 5.04
CA LEU A 60 -4.42 -9.06 5.07
C LEU A 60 -3.69 -8.94 6.41
N LEU A 61 -3.62 -7.74 6.98
CA LEU A 61 -2.91 -7.46 8.23
C LEU A 61 -3.71 -7.91 9.47
N PHE A 62 -5.04 -7.95 9.36
CA PHE A 62 -5.97 -8.32 10.43
C PHE A 62 -6.98 -9.37 9.93
N PRO A 63 -6.54 -10.62 9.66
CA PRO A 63 -7.43 -11.70 9.28
C PRO A 63 -8.38 -12.14 10.40
#